data_AF-A0A7C2JGW9-F1
#
_entry.id   AF-A0A7C2JGW9-F1
#
_cell.length_a   1.000
_cell.length_b   1.000
_cell.length_c   1.000
_cell.angle_alpha   90.00
_cell.angle_beta   90.00
_cell.angle_gamma   90.00
#
_symmetry.space_group_name_H-M   'P 1'
#
loop_
_entity.id
_entity.type
_entity.pdbx_description
1 polymer ?
#
loop_
_entity_poly.entity_id
_entity_poly.type
_entity_poly.pdbx_seq_one_letter_code
_entity_poly.pdbx_strand_id
1 'polypeptide(L)' 'MAWRGRFRRVTAIHDRWRIDDEWWREEIARVYFEVELEGGRRLTVFHDLVAGGWFLQPYRPPAATGEPPGGAARRQ' A
#
# COMPACT_ATOMS: atom_id res chain seq x y z
N MET A 1 -2.58 6.98 27.20
CA MET A 1 -3.29 7.97 26.39
C MET A 1 -4.21 7.22 25.44
N ALA A 2 -5.53 7.43 25.50
CA ALA A 2 -6.46 6.77 24.58
C ALA A 2 -6.42 7.46 23.21
N TRP A 3 -6.38 6.68 22.14
CA TRP A 3 -6.50 7.20 20.78
C TRP A 3 -7.83 7.95 20.61
N ARG A 4 -7.78 9.18 20.05
CA ARG A 4 -8.94 10.08 19.90
C ARG A 4 -9.56 10.08 18.50
N GLY A 5 -9.17 9.14 17.63
CA GLY A 5 -9.71 9.07 16.28
C GLY A 5 -11.09 8.42 16.22
N ARG A 6 -11.66 8.37 15.01
CA ARG A 6 -12.92 7.65 14.73
C ARG A 6 -12.61 6.38 13.96
N PHE A 7 -13.09 5.25 14.46
CA PHE A 7 -13.04 3.99 13.71
C PHE A 7 -13.98 4.08 12.50
N ARG A 8 -13.53 3.58 11.36
CA ARG A 8 -14.35 3.42 10.16
C ARG A 8 -14.32 1.97 9.73
N ARG A 9 -15.50 1.43 9.41
CA ARG A 9 -15.63 0.04 8.98
C ARG A 9 -15.08 -0.14 7.57
N VAL A 10 -14.31 -1.20 7.36
CA VAL A 10 -13.96 -1.69 6.02
C VAL A 10 -15.17 -2.43 5.46
N THR A 11 -15.62 -2.05 4.27
CA THR A 11 -16.77 -2.64 3.57
C THR A 11 -16.36 -3.68 2.54
N ALA A 12 -15.18 -3.53 1.93
CA ALA A 12 -14.63 -4.47 0.97
C ALA A 12 -13.10 -4.46 0.96
N ILE A 13 -12.50 -5.58 0.55
CA ILE A 13 -11.09 -5.71 0.17
C ILE A 13 -11.08 -5.96 -1.33
N HIS A 14 -10.51 -5.03 -2.09
CA HIS A 14 -10.46 -5.08 -3.56
C HIS A 14 -9.24 -5.83 -4.08
N ASP A 15 -8.12 -5.72 -3.37
CA ASP A 15 -6.88 -6.40 -3.74
C ASP A 15 -6.04 -6.70 -2.50
N ARG A 16 -5.17 -7.71 -2.62
CA ARG A 16 -4.19 -8.12 -1.63
C ARG A 16 -2.92 -8.60 -2.34
N TRP A 17 -1.80 -7.95 -2.03
CA TRP A 17 -0.50 -8.36 -2.53
C TRP A 17 0.55 -8.36 -1.42
N ARG A 18 1.63 -9.11 -1.62
CA ARG A 18 2.73 -9.23 -0.68
C ARG A 18 4.02 -8.81 -1.36
N ILE A 19 4.85 -8.08 -0.64
CA ILE A 19 6.21 -7.75 -1.02
C ILE A 19 7.12 -8.36 0.04
N ASP A 20 7.97 -9.26 -0.40
CA ASP A 20 9.11 -9.78 0.34
C ASP A 20 10.37 -9.32 -0.41
N ASP A 21 11.23 -8.56 0.25
CA ASP A 21 12.48 -8.08 -0.35
C ASP A 21 13.60 -8.09 0.68
N GLU A 22 14.77 -8.58 0.29
CA GLU A 22 15.99 -8.68 1.10
C GLU A 22 17.15 -7.90 0.45
N TRP A 23 16.84 -7.10 -0.56
CA TRP A 23 17.83 -6.45 -1.42
C TRP A 23 18.48 -5.23 -0.73
N TRP A 24 19.57 -5.54 -0.04
CA TRP A 24 20.57 -4.68 0.59
C TRP A 24 20.05 -3.47 1.39
N ARG A 25 19.42 -3.78 2.54
CA ARG A 25 19.83 -3.29 3.87
C ARG A 25 18.99 -3.88 5.00
N GLU A 26 17.67 -3.85 4.87
CA GLU A 26 16.71 -4.30 5.89
C GLU A 26 15.67 -5.21 5.23
N GLU A 27 15.31 -6.30 5.94
CA GLU A 27 14.23 -7.18 5.51
C GLU A 27 12.94 -6.37 5.35
N ILE A 28 12.29 -6.50 4.19
CA ILE A 28 10.96 -5.97 3.95
C ILE A 28 10.04 -7.16 3.78
N ALA A 29 9.11 -7.32 4.71
CA ALA A 29 8.01 -8.26 4.58
C ALA A 29 6.70 -7.50 4.84
N ARG A 30 5.96 -7.18 3.77
CA ARG A 30 4.73 -6.36 3.86
C ARG A 30 3.58 -7.01 3.11
N VAL A 31 2.41 -7.05 3.76
CA VAL A 31 1.16 -7.45 3.11
C VAL A 31 0.30 -6.22 2.92
N TYR A 32 0.04 -5.88 1.68
CA TYR A 32 -0.78 -4.75 1.27
C TYR A 32 -2.21 -5.17 1.01
N PHE A 33 -3.12 -4.22 1.23
CA PHE A 33 -4.55 -4.35 0.96
C PHE A 33 -5.06 -3.06 0.33
N GLU A 34 -5.80 -3.18 -0.78
CA GLU A 34 -6.70 -2.12 -1.23
C GLU A 34 -8.04 -2.34 -0.53
N VAL A 35 -8.43 -1.41 0.34
CA VAL A 35 -9.66 -1.50 1.14
C VAL A 35 -10.61 -0.36 0.80
N GLU A 36 -11.90 -0.65 0.85
CA GLU A 36 -12.95 0.36 0.82
C GLU A 36 -13.51 0.56 2.22
N LEU A 37 -13.64 1.82 2.62
CA LEU A 37 -14.26 2.20 3.89
C LEU A 37 -15.74 2.52 3.68
N GLU A 38 -16.50 2.47 4.78
CA GLU A 38 -17.84 3.06 4.81
C GLU A 38 -17.83 4.50 4.25
N GLY A 39 -18.75 4.77 3.33
CA GLY A 39 -18.76 5.99 2.52
C GLY A 39 -17.99 5.91 1.19
N GLY A 40 -17.52 4.73 0.78
CA GLY A 40 -16.97 4.46 -0.56
C GLY A 40 -15.53 4.93 -0.79
N ARG A 41 -14.87 5.46 0.24
CA ARG A 41 -13.46 5.90 0.12
C ARG A 41 -12.54 4.68 0.06
N ARG A 42 -11.70 4.59 -0.97
CA ARG A 42 -10.64 3.59 -1.09
C ARG A 42 -9.31 4.05 -0.49
N LEU A 43 -8.58 3.12 0.11
CA LEU A 43 -7.24 3.32 0.68
C LEU A 43 -6.38 2.09 0.47
N THR A 44 -5.07 2.32 0.38
CA THR A 44 -4.08 1.26 0.48
C THR A 44 -3.48 1.26 1.87
N VAL A 45 -3.58 0.14 2.57
CA VAL A 45 -2.91 -0.09 3.87
C VAL A 45 -1.96 -1.27 3.73
N PHE A 46 -0.95 -1.33 4.59
CA PHE A 46 -0.10 -2.51 4.69
C PHE A 46 0.18 -2.90 6.13
N HIS A 47 0.31 -4.21 6.35
CA HIS A 47 0.86 -4.78 7.57
C HIS A 47 2.34 -5.02 7.35
N ASP A 48 3.18 -4.30 8.07
CA ASP A 48 4.61 -4.55 8.17
C ASP A 48 4.83 -5.74 9.10
N LEU A 49 5.29 -6.86 8.53
CA LEU A 49 5.49 -8.11 9.26
C LEU A 49 6.79 -8.12 10.06
N VAL A 50 7.73 -7.23 9.73
CA VAL A 50 9.00 -7.09 10.45
C VAL A 50 8.78 -6.26 11.71
N ALA A 51 8.12 -5.11 11.58
CA ALA A 51 7.80 -4.23 12.71
C ALA A 51 6.51 -4.63 13.46
N GLY A 52 5.66 -5.48 12.87
CA GLY A 52 4.38 -5.92 13.45
C GLY A 52 3.30 -4.84 13.47
N GLY A 53 3.32 -3.91 12.52
CA GLY A 53 2.51 -2.68 12.55
C GLY A 53 1.68 -2.46 11.30
N TRP A 54 0.58 -1.70 11.42
CA TRP A 54 -0.26 -1.30 10.30
C TRP A 54 -0.02 0.13 9.89
N PHE A 55 0.09 0.36 8.58
CA PHE A 55 0.43 1.65 8.02
C PHE A 55 -0.48 1.99 6.83
N LEU A 56 -0.80 3.28 6.69
CA LEU A 56 -1.45 3.80 5.50
C LEU A 56 -0.37 4.07 4.45
N GLN A 57 -0.56 3.60 3.22
CA GLN A 57 0.24 4.03 2.10
C GLN A 57 -0.46 5.22 1.41
N PRO A 58 0.01 6.46 1.61
CA PRO A 58 -0.43 7.56 0.77
C PRO A 58 0.13 7.30 -0.63
N TYR A 59 -0.69 6.78 -1.54
CA TYR A 59 -0.32 6.82 -2.95
C TYR A 59 -0.29 8.28 -3.38
N ARG A 60 0.92 8.84 -3.45
CA ARG A 60 1.19 9.96 -4.32
C ARG A 60 1.44 9.33 -5.69
N PRO A 61 0.59 9.54 -6.69
CA PRO A 61 1.05 9.35 -8.05
C PRO A 61 2.38 10.11 -8.19
N PRO A 62 3.38 9.63 -8.93
CA PRO A 62 4.47 10.49 -9.35
C PRO A 62 3.80 11.79 -9.84
N ALA A 63 4.12 12.94 -9.22
CA ALA A 63 3.65 14.21 -9.74
C ALA A 63 4.00 14.16 -11.22
N ALA A 64 3.00 14.28 -12.11
CA ALA A 64 3.12 13.92 -13.52
C ALA A 64 4.28 14.69 -14.18
N THR A 65 5.50 14.22 -13.98
CA THR A 65 6.66 14.45 -14.81
C THR A 65 6.30 13.67 -16.04
N GLY A 66 6.24 14.36 -17.19
CA GLY A 66 5.72 13.86 -18.47
C GLY A 66 6.51 12.70 -19.09
N GLU A 67 6.99 11.77 -18.28
CA GLU A 67 7.62 10.53 -18.68
C GLU A 67 6.69 9.37 -18.30
N PRO A 68 6.22 8.55 -19.24
CA PRO A 68 5.35 7.43 -18.92
C PRO A 68 6.10 6.38 -18.09
N PRO A 69 5.50 5.85 -17.01
CA PRO A 69 6.09 4.74 -16.26
C PRO A 69 5.84 3.44 -17.03
N GLY A 70 6.92 2.82 -17.52
CA GLY A 70 6.85 1.42 -17.95
C GLY A 70 7.72 1.12 -19.17
N GLY A 71 8.78 0.36 -18.92
CA GLY A 71 9.58 -0.26 -19.95
C GLY A 71 8.73 -1.16 -20.83
N ALA A 72 8.65 -0.81 -22.11
CA ALA A 72 8.40 -1.78 -23.15
C ALA A 72 9.76 -2.39 -23.52
N ALA A 73 10.05 -3.57 -22.98
CA ALA A 73 11.07 -4.44 -23.54
C ALA A 73 10.65 -4.75 -24.97
N ARG A 74 11.19 -4.00 -25.94
CA ARG A 74 11.12 -4.36 -27.34
C ARG A 74 11.99 -5.58 -27.53
N ARG A 75 11.36 -6.75 -27.65
CA ARG A 75 11.95 -7.89 -28.35
C ARG A 75 11.72 -7.66 -29.83
N GLN A 76 12.79 -7.49 -30.58
CA GLN A 76 12.93 -7.94 -31.97
C GLN A 76 14.30 -8.58 -32.08
#